data_AF-A0A8T6GMG6-F1
#
_entry.id   AF-A0A8T6GMG6-F1
#
_cell.length_a   1.000
_cell.length_b   1.000
_cell.length_c   1.000
_cell.angle_alpha   90.00
_cell.angle_beta   90.00
_cell.angle_gamma   90.00
#
_symmetry.space_group_name_H-M   'P 1'
#
loop_
_entity.id
_entity.type
_entity.pdbx_description
1 polymer ?
#
loop_
_entity_poly.entity_id
_entity_poly.type
_entity_poly.pdbx_seq_one_letter_code
_entity_poly.pdbx_strand_id
1 'polypeptide(L)'
;MNRQVGSALLVLAICAGLLPRLAMAQPSMPAAFPIVKPVIAYEHNSLFHPIQLDSGSAQLPDRSYPYGSTQGGARAVHLGVELASSRGTAVYASRAGKVIFAGTDDKTKLGPRLDYYGKVVIIAHAIESPAGEQIFTLYGHLDRIAVEAGQQVDDLELIGHVGTSGIAIGAHLHFEVRADDPFNYRATRNPALWLRHAAGSGLLIGAVREAAGEFVYNKRLVLRNHAQQREVFTYASSLVNPDTFWEENFTISDLPAGEYELIALSDAGGIAYREGVSFLRFRAF
;
A
#
# COMPACT_ATOMS: atom_id res chain seq x y z
N MET A 1 7.93 30.72 -8.39
CA MET A 1 7.74 30.53 -9.85
C MET A 1 6.60 29.53 -10.00
N ASN A 2 5.38 30.00 -10.33
CA ASN A 2 4.19 29.16 -10.45
C ASN A 2 4.38 28.16 -11.59
N ARG A 3 4.60 26.88 -11.28
CA ARG A 3 4.59 25.82 -12.29
C ARG A 3 3.14 25.41 -12.52
N GLN A 4 2.65 25.61 -13.75
CA GLN A 4 1.36 25.07 -14.16
C GLN A 4 1.48 23.54 -14.23
N VAL A 5 0.63 22.86 -13.47
CA VAL A 5 0.48 21.40 -13.53
C VAL A 5 -0.12 21.06 -14.88
N GLY A 6 0.67 20.42 -15.74
CA GLY A 6 0.17 19.85 -16.99
C GLY A 6 -0.69 18.64 -16.69
N SER A 7 -2.00 18.76 -16.89
CA SER A 7 -3.02 17.80 -16.47
C SER A 7 -2.97 16.46 -17.22
N ALA A 8 -2.19 15.51 -16.69
CA ALA A 8 -2.37 14.08 -16.92
C ALA A 8 -2.46 13.38 -15.56
N LEU A 9 -3.69 13.24 -15.04
CA LEU A 9 -3.98 12.33 -13.92
C LEU A 9 -4.45 11.02 -14.53
N LEU A 10 -3.71 9.94 -14.31
CA LEU A 10 -4.20 8.60 -14.57
C LEU A 10 -4.80 8.09 -13.27
N VAL A 11 -6.13 7.94 -13.24
CA VAL A 11 -6.87 7.37 -12.12
C VAL A 11 -7.36 5.98 -12.51
N LEU A 12 -6.98 4.98 -11.72
CA LEU A 12 -7.49 3.61 -11.82
C LEU A 12 -8.19 3.26 -10.51
N ALA A 13 -9.51 3.12 -10.55
CA ALA A 13 -10.30 2.63 -9.44
C ALA A 13 -10.40 1.11 -9.54
N ILE A 14 -9.91 0.40 -8.52
CA ILE A 14 -10.07 -1.06 -8.42
C ILE A 14 -11.12 -1.36 -7.34
N CYS A 15 -12.19 -2.01 -7.76
CA CYS A 15 -13.18 -2.60 -6.87
C CYS A 15 -12.85 -4.09 -6.71
N ALA A 16 -12.72 -4.56 -5.47
CA ALA A 16 -12.53 -5.98 -5.20
C ALA A 16 -13.86 -6.74 -5.37
N GLY A 17 -13.90 -7.68 -6.32
CA GLY A 17 -14.99 -8.65 -6.51
C GLY A 17 -14.58 -9.74 -7.50
N LEU A 18 -14.76 -11.01 -7.14
CA LEU A 18 -14.52 -12.15 -8.04
C LEU A 18 -15.61 -12.19 -9.13
N LEU A 19 -15.21 -12.22 -10.42
CA LEU A 19 -16.04 -12.66 -11.53
C LEU A 19 -15.20 -13.37 -12.60
N PRO A 20 -15.71 -14.42 -13.27
CA PRO A 20 -15.07 -15.01 -14.44
C PRO A 20 -15.32 -14.16 -15.71
N ARG A 21 -14.38 -14.29 -16.65
CA ARG A 21 -14.25 -13.57 -17.93
C ARG A 21 -15.52 -13.63 -18.80
N LEU A 22 -15.99 -12.48 -19.29
CA LEU A 22 -16.78 -12.37 -20.52
C LEU A 22 -16.35 -11.13 -21.29
N ALA A 23 -15.82 -11.34 -22.50
CA ALA A 23 -15.47 -10.27 -23.42
C ALA A 23 -16.73 -9.86 -24.21
N MET A 24 -17.08 -8.58 -24.18
CA MET A 24 -18.00 -7.97 -25.15
C MET A 24 -17.33 -6.78 -25.83
N ALA A 25 -17.52 -6.68 -27.15
CA ALA A 25 -16.93 -5.66 -28.00
C ALA A 25 -17.51 -4.26 -27.68
N GLN A 26 -16.64 -3.24 -27.65
CA GLN A 26 -17.02 -1.83 -27.48
C GLN A 26 -17.16 -1.14 -28.85
N PRO A 27 -18.18 -0.28 -29.05
CA PRO A 27 -18.24 0.61 -30.20
C PRO A 27 -17.28 1.79 -30.05
N SER A 28 -16.78 2.29 -31.18
CA SER A 28 -15.79 3.38 -31.26
C SER A 28 -16.36 4.74 -30.82
N MET A 29 -15.68 5.40 -29.88
CA MET A 29 -15.94 6.78 -29.43
C MET A 29 -14.65 7.63 -29.49
N PRO A 30 -14.75 8.96 -29.67
CA PRO A 30 -13.62 9.84 -29.94
C PRO A 30 -12.82 10.23 -28.69
N ALA A 31 -11.65 10.84 -28.92
CA ALA A 31 -10.49 10.93 -28.04
C ALA A 31 -10.65 11.71 -26.72
N ALA A 32 -9.78 11.29 -25.77
CA ALA A 32 -9.28 12.00 -24.58
C ALA A 32 -10.18 12.09 -23.34
N PHE A 33 -10.60 10.94 -22.82
CA PHE A 33 -10.77 10.74 -21.36
C PHE A 33 -10.05 9.44 -20.97
N PRO A 34 -9.33 9.39 -19.84
CA PRO A 34 -8.79 8.13 -19.34
C PRO A 34 -9.99 7.22 -19.03
N ILE A 35 -10.16 6.17 -19.83
CA ILE A 35 -11.11 5.11 -19.52
C ILE A 35 -10.58 4.43 -18.26
N VAL A 36 -11.22 4.66 -17.11
CA VAL A 36 -11.00 3.86 -15.90
C VAL A 36 -11.53 2.45 -16.18
N LYS A 37 -10.70 1.60 -16.78
CA LYS A 37 -11.01 0.17 -16.89
C LYS A 37 -10.85 -0.43 -15.49
N PRO A 38 -11.86 -1.09 -14.91
CA PRO A 38 -11.65 -1.86 -13.69
C PRO A 38 -10.69 -3.00 -14.04
N VAL A 39 -9.41 -2.82 -13.71
CA VAL A 39 -8.43 -3.88 -13.80
C VAL A 39 -8.52 -4.64 -12.48
N ILE A 40 -9.22 -5.76 -12.51
CA ILE A 40 -9.17 -6.75 -11.43
C ILE A 40 -7.82 -7.46 -11.59
N ALA A 41 -6.76 -6.89 -11.02
CA ALA A 41 -5.48 -7.58 -10.91
C ALA A 41 -5.64 -8.62 -9.79
N TYR A 42 -5.58 -9.90 -10.15
CA TYR A 42 -5.61 -11.01 -9.19
C TYR A 42 -4.31 -11.11 -8.36
N GLU A 43 -3.28 -10.34 -8.71
CA GLU A 43 -1.93 -10.41 -8.12
C GLU A 43 -1.75 -9.44 -6.95
N HIS A 44 -2.24 -8.20 -7.12
CA HIS A 44 -2.43 -7.19 -6.07
C HIS A 44 -3.72 -7.51 -5.28
N ASN A 45 -3.82 -7.10 -4.00
CA ASN A 45 -4.92 -7.46 -3.06
C ASN A 45 -4.96 -8.95 -2.66
N SER A 46 -3.79 -9.57 -2.48
CA SER A 46 -3.65 -11.00 -2.28
C SER A 46 -3.07 -11.40 -0.92
N LEU A 47 -2.60 -10.42 -0.13
CA LEU A 47 -2.05 -10.57 1.22
C LEU A 47 -3.11 -10.29 2.29
N PHE A 48 -3.23 -11.18 3.28
CA PHE A 48 -3.99 -10.91 4.49
C PHE A 48 -3.33 -9.82 5.34
N HIS A 49 -4.16 -9.06 6.06
CA HIS A 49 -3.66 -8.19 7.10
C HIS A 49 -2.97 -9.02 8.21
N PRO A 50 -1.78 -8.62 8.67
CA PRO A 50 -1.01 -9.43 9.60
C PRO A 50 -1.47 -9.32 11.06
N ILE A 51 -2.39 -8.40 11.38
CA ILE A 51 -3.02 -8.30 12.69
C ILE A 51 -4.53 -8.45 12.52
N GLN A 52 -5.08 -9.45 13.18
CA GLN A 52 -6.51 -9.75 13.25
C GLN A 52 -7.05 -9.22 14.59
N LEU A 53 -8.20 -8.54 14.57
CA LEU A 53 -8.86 -8.03 15.76
C LEU A 53 -9.92 -9.03 16.26
N ASP A 54 -10.19 -9.03 17.56
CA ASP A 54 -11.18 -9.90 18.20
C ASP A 54 -12.60 -9.75 17.60
N SER A 55 -12.88 -8.61 16.99
CA SER A 55 -14.13 -8.33 16.27
C SER A 55 -14.26 -9.08 14.94
N GLY A 56 -13.24 -9.86 14.54
CA GLY A 56 -13.14 -10.48 13.22
C GLY A 56 -12.75 -9.50 12.10
N SER A 57 -12.44 -8.24 12.44
CA SER A 57 -11.93 -7.25 11.50
C SER A 57 -10.40 -7.25 11.46
N ALA A 58 -9.82 -6.74 10.38
CA ALA A 58 -8.38 -6.52 10.30
C ALA A 58 -7.96 -5.18 10.92
N GLN A 59 -6.77 -5.11 11.50
CA GLN A 59 -6.13 -3.83 11.82
C GLN A 59 -5.71 -3.15 10.50
N LEU A 60 -6.13 -1.90 10.30
CA LEU A 60 -5.78 -1.13 9.11
C LEU A 60 -4.46 -0.35 9.34
N PRO A 61 -3.68 -0.12 8.27
CA PRO A 61 -2.56 0.81 8.27
C PRO A 61 -2.91 2.20 8.81
N ASP A 62 -1.98 2.82 9.54
CA ASP A 62 -2.10 4.22 9.94
C ASP A 62 -2.08 5.15 8.72
N ARG A 63 -3.21 5.83 8.51
CA ARG A 63 -3.41 6.77 7.41
C ARG A 63 -2.64 8.08 7.56
N SER A 64 -2.11 8.38 8.75
CA SER A 64 -1.33 9.58 9.01
C SER A 64 0.11 9.49 8.48
N TYR A 65 0.62 8.27 8.28
CA TYR A 65 1.97 8.00 7.81
C TYR A 65 1.97 6.79 6.84
N PRO A 66 1.28 6.88 5.70
CA PRO A 66 1.23 5.80 4.71
C PRO A 66 2.55 5.66 3.95
N TYR A 67 2.66 4.62 3.13
CA TYR A 67 3.80 4.41 2.23
C TYR A 67 4.08 5.66 1.39
N GLY A 68 5.36 6.03 1.31
CA GLY A 68 5.85 7.20 0.60
C GLY A 68 5.62 8.55 1.29
N SER A 69 4.97 8.59 2.45
CA SER A 69 4.74 9.82 3.21
C SER A 69 5.93 10.21 4.08
N THR A 70 6.08 11.52 4.34
CA THR A 70 6.96 12.08 5.39
C THR A 70 6.16 12.63 6.58
N GLN A 71 4.85 12.40 6.61
CA GLN A 71 3.92 13.04 7.56
C GLN A 71 4.09 14.57 7.57
N GLY A 72 4.04 15.18 6.38
CA GLY A 72 4.22 16.64 6.23
C GLY A 72 5.62 17.12 6.57
N GLY A 73 6.66 16.29 6.38
CA GLY A 73 8.05 16.61 6.70
C GLY A 73 8.46 16.34 8.15
N ALA A 74 7.56 15.85 9.00
CA ALA A 74 7.87 15.50 10.39
C ALA A 74 8.72 14.23 10.53
N ARG A 75 8.74 13.38 9.50
CA ARG A 75 9.41 12.07 9.49
C ARG A 75 10.18 11.85 8.19
N ALA A 76 11.05 10.83 8.21
CA ALA A 76 11.66 10.31 6.98
C ALA A 76 10.58 9.77 6.03
N VAL A 77 10.97 9.49 4.78
CA VAL A 77 10.08 8.83 3.82
C VAL A 77 9.77 7.42 4.33
N HIS A 78 8.48 7.08 4.44
CA HIS A 78 8.05 5.77 4.91
C HIS A 78 8.11 4.73 3.78
N LEU A 79 8.90 3.67 3.93
CA LEU A 79 9.00 2.58 2.96
C LEU A 79 8.20 1.33 3.36
N GLY A 80 7.20 1.50 4.22
CA GLY A 80 6.27 0.47 4.65
C GLY A 80 4.93 1.08 5.06
N VAL A 81 4.26 0.41 6.00
CA VAL A 81 3.09 0.93 6.72
C VAL A 81 3.19 0.55 8.20
N GLU A 82 2.58 1.36 9.07
CA GLU A 82 2.49 1.04 10.50
C GLU A 82 1.09 0.54 10.85
N LEU A 83 1.01 -0.55 11.61
CA LEU A 83 -0.22 -1.07 12.20
C LEU A 83 -0.15 -0.90 13.72
N ALA A 84 -0.80 0.17 14.22
CA ALA A 84 -0.86 0.45 15.65
C ALA A 84 -1.60 -0.66 16.39
N SER A 85 -0.98 -1.23 17.42
CA SER A 85 -1.58 -2.26 18.26
C SER A 85 -0.86 -2.36 19.60
N SER A 86 -1.51 -2.95 20.59
CA SER A 86 -0.89 -3.19 21.89
C SER A 86 0.31 -4.13 21.78
N ARG A 87 1.32 -3.92 22.64
CA ARG A 87 2.44 -4.87 22.75
C ARG A 87 1.90 -6.24 23.14
N GLY A 88 2.42 -7.29 22.50
CA GLY A 88 1.97 -8.66 22.70
C GLY A 88 0.81 -9.09 21.80
N THR A 89 0.20 -8.20 21.00
CA THR A 89 -0.79 -8.61 20.00
C THR A 89 -0.18 -9.61 19.02
N ALA A 90 -0.92 -10.67 18.68
CA ALA A 90 -0.47 -11.68 17.73
C ALA A 90 -0.25 -11.09 16.32
N VAL A 91 0.84 -11.51 15.67
CA VAL A 91 1.18 -11.16 14.28
C VAL A 91 1.21 -12.44 13.46
N TYR A 92 0.51 -12.43 12.34
CA TYR A 92 0.31 -13.58 11.47
C TYR A 92 0.95 -13.40 10.09
N ALA A 93 1.33 -14.50 9.46
CA ALA A 93 1.79 -14.52 8.08
C ALA A 93 0.69 -13.99 7.16
N SER A 94 1.02 -12.96 6.38
CA SER A 94 0.10 -12.34 5.43
C SER A 94 -0.24 -13.26 4.26
N ARG A 95 0.60 -14.25 4.01
CA ARG A 95 0.35 -15.34 3.07
C ARG A 95 1.30 -16.50 3.35
N ALA A 96 0.91 -17.69 2.94
CA ALA A 96 1.75 -18.87 2.96
C ALA A 96 3.08 -18.60 2.22
N GLY A 97 4.14 -19.22 2.69
CA GLY A 97 5.47 -18.96 2.17
C GLY A 97 6.57 -19.57 3.02
N LYS A 98 7.80 -19.20 2.69
CA LYS A 98 9.01 -19.64 3.40
C LYS A 98 9.57 -18.49 4.22
N VAL A 99 9.78 -18.69 5.51
CA VAL A 99 10.52 -17.76 6.36
C VAL A 99 11.98 -17.74 5.90
N ILE A 100 12.44 -16.60 5.38
CA ILE A 100 13.83 -16.42 4.92
C ILE A 100 14.69 -15.64 5.92
N PHE A 101 14.05 -14.98 6.89
CA PHE A 101 14.71 -14.33 8.01
C PHE A 101 13.81 -14.39 9.25
N ALA A 102 14.39 -14.72 10.40
CA ALA A 102 13.74 -14.69 11.70
C ALA A 102 14.80 -14.43 12.79
N GLY A 103 14.90 -13.18 13.25
CA GLY A 103 15.94 -12.79 14.20
C GLY A 103 15.99 -11.29 14.46
N THR A 104 17.08 -10.80 15.05
CA THR A 104 17.35 -9.37 15.22
C THR A 104 18.15 -8.81 14.03
N ASP A 105 17.89 -7.55 13.66
CA ASP A 105 18.62 -6.84 12.58
C ASP A 105 19.84 -6.03 13.08
N ASP A 106 20.37 -6.39 14.27
CA ASP A 106 21.55 -5.77 14.89
C ASP A 106 22.86 -6.06 14.14
N LYS A 107 22.90 -7.18 13.40
CA LYS A 107 24.05 -7.61 12.57
C LYS A 107 23.76 -7.67 11.08
N THR A 108 22.49 -7.60 10.70
CA THR A 108 22.05 -7.63 9.31
C THR A 108 21.34 -6.33 9.00
N LYS A 109 21.92 -5.51 8.12
CA LYS A 109 21.33 -4.22 7.77
C LYS A 109 20.11 -4.43 6.85
N LEU A 110 18.93 -4.54 7.46
CA LEU A 110 17.65 -4.69 6.74
C LEU A 110 17.02 -3.33 6.39
N GLY A 111 17.36 -2.29 7.16
CA GLY A 111 16.86 -0.92 7.01
C GLY A 111 17.97 0.08 6.68
N PRO A 112 17.76 1.39 6.91
CA PRO A 112 18.77 2.42 6.64
C PRO A 112 20.01 2.31 7.54
N ARG A 113 19.91 1.62 8.69
CA ARG A 113 21.00 1.30 9.62
C ARG A 113 20.78 -0.06 10.30
N LEU A 114 21.78 -0.55 11.03
CA LEU A 114 21.64 -1.72 11.92
C LEU A 114 20.68 -1.42 13.07
N ASP A 115 20.04 -2.46 13.61
CA ASP A 115 19.06 -2.37 14.70
C ASP A 115 17.93 -1.36 14.41
N TYR A 116 17.47 -1.32 13.15
CA TYR A 116 16.44 -0.37 12.74
C TYR A 116 15.06 -0.90 13.10
N TYR A 117 14.77 -2.14 12.70
CA TYR A 117 13.51 -2.80 12.97
C TYR A 117 13.52 -3.63 14.26
N GLY A 118 14.70 -3.95 14.81
CA GLY A 118 14.85 -4.82 15.97
C GLY A 118 14.59 -6.28 15.62
N LYS A 119 13.57 -6.90 16.21
CA LYS A 119 13.17 -8.27 15.86
C LYS A 119 12.32 -8.26 14.60
N VAL A 120 12.74 -9.07 13.63
CA VAL A 120 12.19 -9.10 12.28
C VAL A 120 11.89 -10.52 11.84
N VAL A 121 10.79 -10.68 11.11
CA VAL A 121 10.53 -11.83 10.26
C VAL A 121 10.45 -11.36 8.80
N ILE A 122 11.06 -12.09 7.87
CA ILE A 122 10.86 -11.91 6.42
C ILE A 122 10.38 -13.22 5.83
N ILE A 123 9.30 -13.17 5.05
CA ILE A 123 8.69 -14.33 4.40
C ILE A 123 8.77 -14.12 2.88
N ALA A 124 9.24 -15.15 2.17
CA ALA A 124 9.20 -15.25 0.72
C ALA A 124 7.91 -15.96 0.29
N HIS A 125 7.16 -15.36 -0.62
CA HIS A 125 5.89 -15.91 -1.08
C HIS A 125 6.02 -16.49 -2.49
N ALA A 126 5.13 -17.43 -2.81
CA ALA A 126 4.97 -17.98 -4.15
C ALA A 126 3.99 -17.12 -4.99
N ILE A 127 4.12 -15.79 -4.88
CA ILE A 127 3.42 -14.82 -5.72
C ILE A 127 4.42 -13.82 -6.27
N GLU A 128 4.08 -13.26 -7.42
CA GLU A 128 4.91 -12.34 -8.18
C GLU A 128 4.16 -11.02 -8.42
N SER A 129 4.92 -9.94 -8.66
CA SER A 129 4.38 -8.73 -9.27
C SER A 129 3.99 -9.01 -10.73
N PRO A 130 3.18 -8.14 -11.36
CA PRO A 130 2.89 -8.29 -12.78
C PRO A 130 4.14 -8.18 -13.68
N ALA A 131 5.25 -7.68 -13.15
CA ALA A 131 6.55 -7.67 -13.82
C ALA A 131 7.37 -8.96 -13.58
N GLY A 132 6.83 -9.95 -12.87
CA GLY A 132 7.49 -11.22 -12.56
C GLY A 132 8.48 -11.14 -11.39
N GLU A 133 8.40 -10.11 -10.55
CA GLU A 133 9.29 -9.97 -9.38
C GLU A 133 8.72 -10.79 -8.21
N GLN A 134 9.55 -11.64 -7.59
CA GLN A 134 9.12 -12.38 -6.39
C GLN A 134 8.76 -11.43 -5.25
N ILE A 135 7.68 -11.72 -4.53
CA ILE A 135 7.19 -10.90 -3.43
C ILE A 135 7.62 -11.45 -2.07
N PHE A 136 8.02 -10.53 -1.20
CA PHE A 136 8.40 -10.78 0.18
C PHE A 136 7.66 -9.82 1.10
N THR A 137 7.42 -10.25 2.34
CA THR A 137 6.89 -9.38 3.40
C THR A 137 7.86 -9.30 4.56
N LEU A 138 8.05 -8.09 5.11
CA LEU A 138 8.82 -7.84 6.31
C LEU A 138 7.89 -7.46 7.46
N TYR A 139 8.14 -8.05 8.64
CA TYR A 139 7.43 -7.80 9.89
C TYR A 139 8.42 -7.28 10.94
N GLY A 140 8.42 -5.98 11.19
CA GLY A 140 9.38 -5.31 12.09
C GLY A 140 8.83 -4.98 13.47
N HIS A 141 9.71 -4.52 14.35
CA HIS A 141 9.40 -4.08 15.73
C HIS A 141 8.77 -5.15 16.62
N LEU A 142 8.99 -6.45 16.34
CA LEU A 142 8.37 -7.54 17.09
C LEU A 142 8.89 -7.63 18.53
N ASP A 143 8.04 -8.07 19.46
CA ASP A 143 8.46 -8.39 20.84
C ASP A 143 8.98 -9.82 20.94
N ARG A 144 8.30 -10.74 20.25
CA ARG A 144 8.59 -12.16 20.20
C ARG A 144 8.44 -12.67 18.78
N ILE A 145 9.38 -13.50 18.35
CA ILE A 145 9.32 -14.25 17.10
C ILE A 145 8.86 -15.67 17.44
N ALA A 146 7.92 -16.21 16.68
CA ALA A 146 7.31 -17.53 16.89
C ALA A 146 7.72 -18.57 15.83
N VAL A 147 8.57 -18.17 14.88
CA VAL A 147 9.03 -18.98 13.75
C VAL A 147 10.54 -18.91 13.59
N GLU A 148 11.10 -19.80 12.78
CA GLU A 148 12.53 -19.85 12.46
C GLU A 148 12.82 -19.75 10.96
N ALA A 149 14.03 -19.32 10.61
CA ALA A 149 14.45 -19.27 9.21
C ALA A 149 14.46 -20.68 8.59
N GLY A 150 13.88 -20.81 7.41
CA GLY A 150 13.68 -22.08 6.71
C GLY A 150 12.29 -22.69 6.91
N GLN A 151 11.53 -22.27 7.93
CA GLN A 151 10.19 -22.76 8.19
C GLN A 151 9.23 -22.40 7.05
N GLN A 152 8.39 -23.36 6.65
CA GLN A 152 7.21 -23.10 5.83
C GLN A 152 6.08 -22.66 6.73
N VAL A 153 5.38 -21.61 6.35
CA VAL A 153 4.21 -21.10 7.07
C VAL A 153 2.98 -21.12 6.16
N ASP A 154 1.81 -21.34 6.75
CA ASP A 154 0.53 -21.23 6.07
C ASP A 154 -0.04 -19.80 6.15
N ASP A 155 -1.09 -19.54 5.36
CA ASP A 155 -1.88 -18.32 5.46
C ASP A 155 -2.36 -18.13 6.91
N LEU A 156 -2.16 -16.94 7.48
CA LEU A 156 -2.58 -16.60 8.84
C LEU A 156 -1.95 -17.47 9.94
N GLU A 157 -0.79 -18.09 9.69
CA GLU A 157 -0.01 -18.76 10.74
C GLU A 157 0.63 -17.73 11.68
N LEU A 158 0.68 -18.01 12.98
CA LEU A 158 1.30 -17.13 13.98
C LEU A 158 2.81 -17.06 13.77
N ILE A 159 3.34 -15.86 13.49
CA ILE A 159 4.77 -15.64 13.25
C ILE A 159 5.47 -14.82 14.34
N GLY A 160 4.71 -14.10 15.16
CA GLY A 160 5.28 -13.27 16.18
C GLY A 160 4.24 -12.48 16.96
N HIS A 161 4.73 -11.51 17.72
CA HIS A 161 3.89 -10.63 18.52
C HIS A 161 4.40 -9.19 18.40
N VAL A 162 3.48 -8.24 18.33
CA VAL A 162 3.75 -6.80 18.28
C VAL A 162 4.63 -6.38 19.45
N GLY A 163 5.62 -5.53 19.18
CA GLY A 163 6.56 -5.05 20.19
C GLY A 163 6.96 -3.60 20.01
N THR A 164 8.16 -3.31 20.52
CA THR A 164 8.80 -2.00 20.53
C THR A 164 10.31 -2.11 20.31
N SER A 165 10.79 -3.21 19.70
CA SER A 165 12.22 -3.42 19.47
C SER A 165 12.76 -2.53 18.34
N GLY A 166 14.07 -2.27 18.33
CA GLY A 166 14.68 -1.37 17.35
C GLY A 166 14.23 0.07 17.59
N ILE A 167 13.95 0.81 16.52
CA ILE A 167 13.59 2.24 16.61
C ILE A 167 12.06 2.38 16.50
N ALA A 168 11.38 2.07 17.59
CA ALA A 168 9.93 2.21 17.71
C ALA A 168 9.57 3.27 18.76
N ILE A 169 8.73 4.26 18.40
CA ILE A 169 8.28 5.31 19.33
C ILE A 169 7.23 4.77 20.33
N GLY A 170 6.53 3.70 19.97
CA GLY A 170 5.53 3.02 20.78
C GLY A 170 5.20 1.65 20.21
N ALA A 171 4.27 0.92 20.82
CA ALA A 171 3.90 -0.42 20.35
C ALA A 171 3.14 -0.35 19.02
N HIS A 172 3.69 -1.01 18.00
CA HIS A 172 3.08 -1.17 16.67
C HIS A 172 3.84 -2.23 15.87
N LEU A 173 3.25 -2.69 14.76
CA LEU A 173 3.91 -3.51 13.76
C LEU A 173 4.30 -2.63 12.57
N HIS A 174 5.58 -2.65 12.20
CA HIS A 174 6.02 -2.15 10.91
C HIS A 174 5.90 -3.26 9.86
N PHE A 175 5.25 -2.97 8.74
CA PHE A 175 5.00 -3.93 7.68
C PHE A 175 5.45 -3.40 6.33
N GLU A 176 6.25 -4.18 5.61
CA GLU A 176 6.67 -3.85 4.25
C GLU A 176 6.30 -4.97 3.29
N VAL A 177 6.08 -4.59 2.03
CA VAL A 177 6.15 -5.49 0.88
C VAL A 177 7.42 -5.15 0.13
N ARG A 178 8.23 -6.16 -0.19
CA ARG A 178 9.46 -6.04 -1.00
C ARG A 178 9.33 -6.90 -2.25
N ALA A 179 9.93 -6.46 -3.34
CA ALA A 179 9.94 -7.14 -4.62
C ALA A 179 11.39 -7.42 -5.04
N ASP A 180 11.65 -8.63 -5.55
CA ASP A 180 12.94 -9.12 -6.05
C ASP A 180 14.04 -9.31 -4.98
N ASP A 181 14.41 -8.26 -4.24
CA ASP A 181 15.45 -8.33 -3.20
C ASP A 181 14.87 -8.14 -1.79
N PRO A 182 14.73 -9.21 -0.98
CA PRO A 182 14.18 -9.11 0.37
C PRO A 182 15.09 -8.39 1.36
N PHE A 183 16.39 -8.28 1.09
CA PHE A 183 17.37 -7.71 2.01
C PHE A 183 17.73 -6.26 1.66
N ASN A 184 17.31 -5.76 0.49
CA ASN A 184 17.47 -4.38 0.09
C ASN A 184 16.35 -3.49 0.62
N TYR A 185 16.69 -2.56 1.53
CA TYR A 185 15.79 -1.54 2.07
C TYR A 185 15.05 -0.71 0.99
N ARG A 186 15.64 -0.58 -0.21
CA ARG A 186 15.06 0.16 -1.32
C ARG A 186 14.25 -0.69 -2.29
N ALA A 187 14.05 -1.98 -2.03
CA ALA A 187 13.25 -2.86 -2.89
C ALA A 187 11.77 -2.90 -2.50
N THR A 188 11.28 -1.91 -1.75
CA THR A 188 9.91 -1.89 -1.24
C THR A 188 8.89 -1.51 -2.32
N ARG A 189 7.64 -1.92 -2.10
CA ARG A 189 6.43 -1.55 -2.86
C ARG A 189 5.35 -1.15 -1.87
N ASN A 190 4.37 -0.37 -2.34
CA ASN A 190 3.29 0.12 -1.49
C ASN A 190 2.41 -1.05 -0.95
N PRO A 191 2.39 -1.32 0.37
CA PRO A 191 1.61 -2.41 0.94
C PRO A 191 0.10 -2.30 0.68
N ALA A 192 -0.42 -1.09 0.45
CA ALA A 192 -1.84 -0.88 0.15
C ALA A 192 -2.28 -1.55 -1.17
N LEU A 193 -1.35 -1.78 -2.10
CA LEU A 193 -1.64 -2.53 -3.33
C LEU A 193 -1.83 -4.02 -3.05
N TRP A 194 -1.25 -4.55 -1.98
CA TRP A 194 -1.16 -5.99 -1.74
C TRP A 194 -2.11 -6.48 -0.65
N LEU A 195 -2.38 -5.65 0.36
CA LEU A 195 -3.26 -5.97 1.47
C LEU A 195 -4.72 -6.10 1.03
N ARG A 196 -5.40 -7.14 1.52
CA ARG A 196 -6.81 -7.41 1.24
C ARG A 196 -7.72 -6.33 1.81
N HIS A 197 -8.49 -5.69 0.95
CA HIS A 197 -9.51 -4.72 1.37
C HIS A 197 -10.75 -5.39 1.95
N ALA A 198 -11.41 -4.70 2.88
CA ALA A 198 -12.67 -5.15 3.46
C ALA A 198 -13.77 -5.32 2.40
N ALA A 199 -14.71 -6.23 2.66
CA ALA A 199 -15.83 -6.46 1.74
C ALA A 199 -16.64 -5.17 1.52
N GLY A 200 -16.80 -4.77 0.25
CA GLY A 200 -17.50 -3.54 -0.13
C GLY A 200 -16.67 -2.27 -0.04
N SER A 201 -15.37 -2.38 0.26
CA SER A 201 -14.39 -1.32 0.03
C SER A 201 -13.45 -1.65 -1.13
N GLY A 202 -12.75 -0.64 -1.62
CA GLY A 202 -11.78 -0.76 -2.71
C GLY A 202 -10.59 0.16 -2.52
N LEU A 203 -9.79 0.23 -3.57
CA LEU A 203 -8.54 0.96 -3.64
C LEU A 203 -8.57 1.94 -4.80
N LEU A 204 -8.29 3.20 -4.51
CA LEU A 204 -7.91 4.16 -5.53
C LEU A 204 -6.40 4.06 -5.75
N ILE A 205 -6.00 3.87 -6.99
CA ILE A 205 -4.60 3.94 -7.41
C ILE A 205 -4.48 5.06 -8.43
N GLY A 206 -3.42 5.86 -8.34
CA GLY A 206 -3.17 6.82 -9.39
C GLY A 206 -1.78 7.42 -9.37
N ALA A 207 -1.53 8.22 -10.40
CA ALA A 207 -0.30 8.95 -10.59
C ALA A 207 -0.60 10.40 -10.96
N VAL A 208 -0.04 11.34 -10.20
CA VAL A 208 -0.01 12.76 -10.58
C VAL A 208 1.30 13.04 -11.30
N ARG A 209 1.19 13.48 -12.55
CA ARG A 209 2.34 13.79 -13.40
C ARG A 209 2.23 15.19 -14.00
N GLU A 210 3.38 15.78 -14.30
CA GLU A 210 3.48 16.96 -15.16
C GLU A 210 3.21 16.57 -16.63
N ALA A 211 3.01 17.57 -17.50
CA ALA A 211 2.84 17.33 -18.94
C ALA A 211 4.02 16.58 -19.59
N ALA A 212 5.22 16.70 -19.02
CA ALA A 212 6.41 16.00 -19.47
C ALA A 212 6.46 14.51 -19.04
N GLY A 213 5.49 14.04 -18.25
CA GLY A 213 5.41 12.66 -17.74
C GLY A 213 6.05 12.45 -16.36
N GLU A 214 6.76 13.45 -15.84
CA GLU A 214 7.43 13.41 -14.54
C GLU A 214 6.44 13.39 -13.38
N PHE A 215 6.72 12.61 -12.33
CA PHE A 215 5.89 12.60 -11.13
C PHE A 215 5.90 13.94 -10.39
N VAL A 216 4.73 14.35 -9.92
CA VAL A 216 4.56 15.46 -8.97
C VAL A 216 4.54 14.89 -7.55
N TYR A 217 5.55 15.22 -6.75
CA TYR A 217 5.72 14.74 -5.38
C TYR A 217 5.14 15.72 -4.34
N ASN A 218 4.78 15.21 -3.15
CA ASN A 218 4.15 15.96 -2.06
C ASN A 218 2.90 16.77 -2.48
N LYS A 219 2.21 16.32 -3.53
CA LYS A 219 1.00 16.98 -4.00
C LYS A 219 -0.15 16.61 -3.09
N ARG A 220 -0.74 17.62 -2.45
CA ARG A 220 -1.95 17.45 -1.64
C ARG A 220 -3.14 17.12 -2.53
N LEU A 221 -3.77 15.99 -2.25
CA LEU A 221 -4.98 15.49 -2.87
C LEU A 221 -6.09 15.41 -1.83
N VAL A 222 -7.32 15.71 -2.25
CA VAL A 222 -8.53 15.59 -1.44
C VAL A 222 -9.49 14.68 -2.18
N LEU A 223 -9.81 13.54 -1.59
CA LEU A 223 -10.90 12.70 -2.02
C LEU A 223 -12.11 12.97 -1.14
N ARG A 224 -13.26 13.31 -1.71
CA ARG A 224 -14.46 13.60 -0.92
C ARG A 224 -15.74 13.10 -1.58
N ASN A 225 -16.75 12.88 -0.78
CA ASN A 225 -18.13 12.75 -1.22
C ASN A 225 -19.04 13.54 -0.26
N HIS A 226 -20.35 13.36 -0.34
CA HIS A 226 -21.30 14.06 0.55
C HIS A 226 -21.18 13.68 2.03
N ALA A 227 -20.56 12.54 2.36
CA ALA A 227 -20.48 12.01 3.72
C ALA A 227 -19.08 12.10 4.35
N GLN A 228 -18.01 12.10 3.55
CA GLN A 228 -16.63 12.04 4.04
C GLN A 228 -15.65 12.80 3.14
N GLN A 229 -14.57 13.25 3.76
CA GLN A 229 -13.40 13.80 3.08
C GLN A 229 -12.14 13.13 3.63
N ARG A 230 -11.23 12.77 2.73
CA ARG A 230 -9.90 12.25 3.05
C ARG A 230 -8.86 13.11 2.32
N GLU A 231 -7.84 13.50 3.06
CA GLU A 231 -6.67 14.14 2.51
C GLU A 231 -5.56 13.11 2.40
N VAL A 232 -4.92 13.07 1.23
CA VAL A 232 -3.73 12.24 0.98
C VAL A 232 -2.70 13.07 0.25
N PHE A 233 -1.45 12.60 0.24
CA PHE A 233 -0.37 13.22 -0.50
C PHE A 233 0.15 12.21 -1.52
N THR A 234 0.57 12.69 -2.68
CA THR A 234 1.47 11.90 -3.52
C THR A 234 2.77 11.64 -2.78
N TYR A 235 3.50 10.61 -3.21
CA TYR A 235 4.79 10.21 -2.65
C TYR A 235 5.70 11.43 -2.44
N ALA A 236 6.48 11.38 -1.37
CA ALA A 236 7.22 12.55 -0.94
C ALA A 236 8.48 12.82 -1.77
N SER A 237 8.97 11.83 -2.53
CA SER A 237 10.13 11.99 -3.40
C SER A 237 10.29 10.81 -4.37
N SER A 238 11.23 10.92 -5.29
CA SER A 238 11.72 9.83 -6.15
C SER A 238 12.43 8.70 -5.40
N LEU A 239 12.56 8.80 -4.06
CA LEU A 239 13.07 7.70 -3.26
C LEU A 239 12.06 6.57 -3.08
N VAL A 240 10.78 6.87 -3.27
CA VAL A 240 9.66 5.94 -3.15
C VAL A 240 9.48 5.21 -4.47
N ASN A 241 9.39 3.89 -4.42
CA ASN A 241 9.19 3.11 -5.63
C ASN A 241 7.70 3.01 -5.95
N PRO A 242 7.28 3.39 -7.17
CA PRO A 242 6.00 2.94 -7.68
C PRO A 242 6.03 1.43 -7.95
N ASP A 243 4.86 0.81 -8.05
CA ASP A 243 4.71 -0.50 -8.67
C ASP A 243 5.02 -0.40 -10.18
N THR A 244 5.61 -1.46 -10.73
CA THR A 244 6.08 -1.52 -12.11
C THR A 244 4.94 -1.60 -13.12
N PHE A 245 3.75 -2.05 -12.71
CA PHE A 245 2.57 -2.10 -13.56
C PHE A 245 1.69 -0.86 -13.41
N TRP A 246 1.44 -0.45 -12.17
CA TRP A 246 0.55 0.70 -11.90
C TRP A 246 1.23 2.05 -12.09
N GLU A 247 2.55 2.08 -11.92
CA GLU A 247 3.36 3.29 -11.90
C GLU A 247 2.73 4.40 -11.02
N GLU A 248 2.24 4.02 -9.85
CA GLU A 248 1.46 4.89 -8.98
C GLU A 248 2.35 5.79 -8.12
N ASN A 249 1.88 7.00 -7.82
CA ASN A 249 2.50 7.81 -6.78
C ASN A 249 1.52 8.24 -5.69
N PHE A 250 0.32 7.66 -5.66
CA PHE A 250 -0.57 7.69 -4.51
C PHE A 250 -1.54 6.52 -4.53
N THR A 251 -2.01 6.15 -3.34
CA THR A 251 -3.10 5.20 -3.15
C THR A 251 -4.05 5.68 -2.08
N ILE A 252 -5.33 5.33 -2.19
CA ILE A 252 -6.33 5.55 -1.12
C ILE A 252 -7.09 4.24 -0.90
N SER A 253 -6.75 3.53 0.17
CA SER A 253 -7.35 2.22 0.52
C SER A 253 -8.64 2.37 1.31
N ASP A 254 -9.36 1.25 1.44
CA ASP A 254 -10.56 1.11 2.28
C ASP A 254 -11.60 2.18 1.96
N LEU A 255 -11.83 2.40 0.67
CA LEU A 255 -12.84 3.31 0.16
C LEU A 255 -14.16 2.55 -0.03
N PRO A 256 -15.21 2.85 0.74
CA PRO A 256 -16.52 2.29 0.49
C PRO A 256 -17.00 2.62 -0.93
N ALA A 257 -17.82 1.74 -1.50
CA ALA A 257 -18.53 2.05 -2.75
C ALA A 257 -19.28 3.39 -2.66
N GLY A 258 -19.25 4.15 -3.75
CA GLY A 258 -19.87 5.47 -3.84
C GLY A 258 -19.23 6.36 -4.90
N GLU A 259 -19.83 7.53 -5.08
CA GLU A 259 -19.33 8.58 -5.96
C GLU A 259 -18.45 9.54 -5.18
N TYR A 260 -17.26 9.81 -5.69
CA TYR A 260 -16.28 10.69 -5.08
C TYR A 260 -15.81 11.75 -6.06
N GLU A 261 -15.34 12.87 -5.54
CA GLU A 261 -14.48 13.80 -6.25
C GLU A 261 -13.06 13.67 -5.74
N LEU A 262 -12.12 13.44 -6.64
CA LEU A 262 -10.69 13.59 -6.39
C LEU A 262 -10.26 14.99 -6.84
N ILE A 263 -9.64 15.73 -5.93
CA ILE A 263 -9.24 17.12 -6.14
C ILE A 263 -7.75 17.23 -5.87
N ALA A 264 -6.98 17.73 -6.83
CA ALA A 264 -5.60 18.15 -6.57
C ALA A 264 -5.58 19.65 -6.27
N LEU A 265 -4.95 20.03 -5.17
CA LEU A 265 -4.86 21.44 -4.76
C LEU A 265 -3.62 22.10 -5.35
N SER A 266 -3.74 23.37 -5.76
CA SER A 266 -2.59 24.22 -6.08
C SER A 266 -1.84 24.59 -4.80
N ASP A 267 -0.59 25.05 -4.96
CA ASP A 267 0.23 25.44 -3.81
C ASP A 267 -0.35 26.66 -3.06
N ALA A 268 -1.18 27.45 -3.75
CA ALA A 268 -1.94 28.56 -3.20
C ALA A 268 -3.27 28.12 -2.52
N GLY A 269 -3.54 26.82 -2.45
CA GLY A 269 -4.76 26.25 -1.83
C GLY A 269 -6.00 26.26 -2.72
N GLY A 270 -5.89 26.73 -3.97
CA GLY A 270 -6.98 26.66 -4.96
C GLY A 270 -7.12 25.26 -5.57
N ILE A 271 -8.17 25.02 -6.34
CA ILE A 271 -8.33 23.76 -7.09
C ILE A 271 -7.45 23.82 -8.34
N ALA A 272 -6.45 22.94 -8.43
CA ALA A 272 -5.65 22.78 -9.64
C ALA A 272 -6.27 21.77 -10.61
N TYR A 273 -6.94 20.75 -10.08
CA TYR A 273 -7.56 19.68 -10.86
C TYR A 273 -8.72 19.06 -10.09
N ARG A 274 -9.72 18.54 -10.81
CA ARG A 274 -10.87 17.80 -10.26
C ARG A 274 -11.29 16.68 -11.22
N GLU A 275 -11.55 15.51 -10.67
CA GLU A 275 -12.11 14.37 -11.39
C GLU A 275 -13.16 13.65 -10.55
N GLY A 276 -14.24 13.21 -11.20
CA GLY A 276 -15.24 12.33 -10.59
C GLY A 276 -14.74 10.88 -10.62
N VAL A 277 -14.82 10.19 -9.49
CA VAL A 277 -14.37 8.80 -9.33
C VAL A 277 -15.52 7.98 -8.74
N SER A 278 -15.97 6.97 -9.49
CA SER A 278 -17.04 6.06 -9.07
C SER A 278 -16.47 4.74 -8.59
N PHE A 279 -16.82 4.35 -7.36
CA PHE A 279 -16.53 3.03 -6.81
C PHE A 279 -17.80 2.18 -6.78
N LEU A 280 -17.86 1.18 -7.64
CA LEU A 280 -19.02 0.31 -7.75
C LEU A 280 -18.91 -0.88 -6.79
N ARG A 281 -19.98 -1.14 -6.05
CA ARG A 281 -20.10 -2.39 -5.27
C ARG A 281 -20.51 -3.51 -6.24
N PHE A 282 -19.60 -4.42 -6.53
CA PHE A 282 -19.99 -5.66 -7.20
C PHE A 282 -20.70 -6.56 -6.18
N ARG A 283 -21.94 -6.97 -6.49
CA ARG A 283 -22.60 -8.06 -5.75
C ARG A 283 -21.84 -9.34 -6.09
N ALA A 284 -21.33 -10.03 -5.08
CA ALA A 284 -21.00 -11.45 -5.24
C ALA A 284 -22.31 -12.18 -5.56
N PHE A 285 -22.35 -12.90 -6.68
CA PHE A 285 -23.43 -13.83 -7.00
C PHE A 285 -23.28 -15.10 -6.17
#